data_AF-A0A3D3JLD8-F1
#
_entry.id   AF-A0A3D3JLD8-F1
#
_cell.length_a   1.000
_cell.length_b   1.000
_cell.length_c   1.000
_cell.angle_alpha   90.00
_cell.angle_beta   90.00
_cell.angle_gamma   90.00
#
_symmetry.space_group_name_H-M   'P 1'
#
loop_
_entity.id
_entity.type
_entity.pdbx_description
1 polymer ?
#
loop_
_entity_poly.entity_id
_entity_poly.type
_entity_poly.pdbx_seq_one_letter_code
_entity_poly.pdbx_strand_id
1 'polypeptide(L)'
;RSVGTILSSEISKRYGAEGLPDDTITFNCTGSAGQSFCCFGARGLTMHLHGDGNDYFCKGLSGAKVSVRPQEGTTFVAEDNIIIGNVALYGATSGQLYARGIAGERFCVRNSGACAVVEGVGDHGCEYMTGGRTVVLGGTGRNFAAGMSGGIAYVLDEQGDFAQYRCNMEMVELETLDDDDDIAELKDLVENHQRYTGSLVAQRLLDNWDASLSKFVKIIPSDFKAALQRLTEQKIEAESAVTA
;
A
#
# COMPACT_ATOMS: atom_id res chain seq x y z
N ARG A 1 -0.58 7.70 -21.33
CA ARG A 1 -1.56 8.07 -20.27
C ARG A 1 -2.61 6.98 -20.19
N SER A 2 -3.13 6.69 -18.99
CA SER A 2 -4.23 5.72 -18.76
C SER A 2 -4.02 4.33 -19.36
N VAL A 3 -2.78 3.86 -19.42
CA VAL A 3 -2.46 2.51 -19.91
C VAL A 3 -3.13 1.49 -18.98
N GLY A 4 -3.76 0.47 -19.56
CA GLY A 4 -4.52 -0.56 -18.82
C GLY A 4 -6.02 -0.25 -18.64
N THR A 5 -6.45 1.01 -18.67
CA THR A 5 -7.85 1.38 -18.37
C THR A 5 -8.86 0.84 -19.38
N ILE A 6 -8.57 0.89 -20.68
CA ILE A 6 -9.47 0.34 -21.72
C ILE A 6 -9.59 -1.18 -21.56
N LEU A 7 -8.47 -1.87 -21.33
CA LEU A 7 -8.48 -3.31 -21.10
C LEU A 7 -9.27 -3.67 -19.84
N SER A 8 -9.08 -2.92 -18.76
CA SER A 8 -9.85 -3.09 -17.53
C SER A 8 -11.36 -2.98 -17.79
N SER A 9 -11.78 -1.97 -18.58
CA SER A 9 -13.19 -1.83 -18.97
C SER A 9 -13.71 -3.05 -19.73
N GLU A 10 -12.92 -3.62 -20.65
CA GLU A 10 -13.30 -4.84 -21.37
C GLU A 10 -13.39 -6.07 -20.47
N ILE A 11 -12.51 -6.19 -19.46
CA ILE A 11 -12.60 -7.24 -18.44
C ILE A 11 -13.90 -7.08 -17.65
N SER A 12 -14.17 -5.88 -17.10
CA SER A 12 -15.35 -5.64 -16.29
C SER A 12 -16.66 -5.83 -17.07
N LYS A 13 -16.72 -5.45 -18.35
CA LYS A 13 -17.90 -5.69 -19.20
C LYS A 13 -18.22 -7.18 -19.38
N ARG A 14 -17.19 -8.03 -19.41
CA ARG A 14 -17.33 -9.47 -19.69
C ARG A 14 -17.47 -10.31 -18.42
N TYR A 15 -16.76 -9.93 -17.36
CA TYR A 15 -16.60 -10.74 -16.14
C TYR A 15 -17.10 -10.05 -14.87
N GLY A 16 -17.59 -8.81 -14.96
CA GLY A 16 -18.10 -8.07 -13.82
C GLY A 16 -17.01 -7.75 -12.78
N ALA A 17 -17.42 -7.67 -11.51
CA ALA A 17 -16.54 -7.35 -10.39
C ALA A 17 -15.57 -8.49 -10.04
N GLU A 18 -15.95 -9.75 -10.29
CA GLU A 18 -15.08 -10.93 -10.08
C GLU A 18 -13.82 -10.87 -10.95
N GLY A 19 -13.93 -10.27 -12.15
CA GLY A 19 -12.81 -10.13 -13.07
C GLY A 19 -12.28 -11.48 -13.56
N LEU A 20 -10.96 -11.55 -13.76
CA LEU A 20 -10.26 -12.75 -14.18
C LEU A 20 -9.48 -13.35 -13.00
N PRO A 21 -9.08 -14.63 -13.06
CA PRO A 21 -8.08 -15.17 -12.14
C PRO A 21 -6.82 -14.31 -12.10
N ASP A 22 -6.12 -14.29 -10.97
CA ASP A 22 -4.91 -13.48 -10.80
C ASP A 22 -3.85 -13.82 -11.87
N ASP A 23 -3.11 -12.80 -12.30
CA ASP A 23 -2.04 -12.91 -13.31
C ASP A 23 -2.47 -13.41 -14.71
N THR A 24 -3.78 -13.46 -15.01
CA THR A 24 -4.28 -13.90 -16.32
C THR A 24 -3.70 -13.06 -17.47
N ILE A 25 -3.59 -11.74 -17.28
CA ILE A 25 -2.99 -10.84 -18.27
C ILE A 25 -1.86 -10.07 -17.62
N THR A 26 -0.64 -10.29 -18.10
CA THR A 26 0.56 -9.63 -17.58
C THR A 26 1.19 -8.74 -18.64
N PHE A 27 1.47 -7.48 -18.30
CA PHE A 27 2.23 -6.54 -19.13
C PHE A 27 3.57 -6.19 -18.48
N ASN A 28 4.62 -6.19 -19.28
CA ASN A 28 5.92 -5.62 -18.93
C ASN A 28 6.11 -4.34 -19.73
N CYS A 29 6.12 -3.22 -19.02
CA CYS A 29 6.26 -1.87 -19.56
C CYS A 29 7.65 -1.32 -19.23
N THR A 30 8.17 -0.46 -20.09
CA THR A 30 9.45 0.24 -19.87
C THR A 30 9.32 1.71 -20.23
N GLY A 31 9.99 2.57 -19.46
CA GLY A 31 10.00 4.02 -19.65
C GLY A 31 9.15 4.78 -18.64
N SER A 32 8.80 6.02 -18.95
CA SER A 32 8.00 6.87 -18.07
C SER A 32 6.51 6.76 -18.39
N ALA A 33 5.73 6.25 -17.44
CA ALA A 33 4.29 6.19 -17.54
C ALA A 33 3.68 7.58 -17.30
N GLY A 34 2.99 8.10 -18.32
CA GLY A 34 2.17 9.31 -18.14
C GLY A 34 1.01 9.08 -17.15
N GLN A 35 0.31 10.16 -16.80
CA GLN A 35 -0.75 10.17 -15.79
C GLN A 35 -1.77 9.01 -15.90
N SER A 36 -2.26 8.60 -14.73
CA SER A 36 -3.33 7.60 -14.56
C SER A 36 -2.96 6.18 -15.04
N PHE A 37 -1.68 5.79 -14.98
CA PHE A 37 -1.28 4.43 -15.30
C PHE A 37 -2.02 3.40 -14.45
N CYS A 38 -2.57 2.36 -15.09
CA CYS A 38 -3.40 1.33 -14.46
C CYS A 38 -4.60 1.87 -13.66
N CYS A 39 -5.13 3.04 -14.04
CA CYS A 39 -6.34 3.60 -13.45
C CYS A 39 -7.53 2.64 -13.67
N PHE A 40 -8.28 2.38 -12.60
CA PHE A 40 -9.37 1.41 -12.56
C PHE A 40 -8.97 -0.02 -12.91
N GLY A 41 -7.70 -0.42 -12.72
CA GLY A 41 -7.23 -1.76 -13.07
C GLY A 41 -8.02 -2.86 -12.37
N ALA A 42 -8.67 -3.73 -13.14
CA ALA A 42 -9.51 -4.83 -12.68
C ALA A 42 -8.68 -6.07 -12.30
N ARG A 43 -9.29 -6.94 -11.48
CA ARG A 43 -8.72 -8.24 -11.07
C ARG A 43 -8.32 -9.10 -12.28
N GLY A 44 -7.14 -9.72 -12.15
CA GLY A 44 -6.48 -10.53 -13.18
C GLY A 44 -5.59 -9.77 -14.16
N LEU A 45 -5.50 -8.44 -14.04
CA LEU A 45 -4.48 -7.64 -14.71
C LEU A 45 -3.25 -7.48 -13.81
N THR A 46 -2.07 -7.78 -14.35
CA THR A 46 -0.77 -7.55 -13.72
C THR A 46 0.10 -6.63 -14.59
N MET A 47 0.60 -5.54 -14.01
CA MET A 47 1.38 -4.53 -14.71
C MET A 47 2.73 -4.34 -14.02
N HIS A 48 3.82 -4.67 -14.71
CA HIS A 48 5.19 -4.39 -14.27
C HIS A 48 5.75 -3.20 -15.06
N LEU A 49 6.20 -2.16 -14.37
CA LEU A 49 6.81 -0.99 -14.98
C LEU A 49 8.28 -0.87 -14.58
N HIS A 50 9.17 -0.92 -15.57
CA HIS A 50 10.59 -0.60 -15.40
C HIS A 50 10.81 0.85 -15.83
N GLY A 51 10.87 1.77 -14.88
CA GLY A 51 10.92 3.21 -15.09
C GLY A 51 10.22 3.95 -13.95
N ASP A 52 9.46 4.98 -14.30
CA ASP A 52 8.78 5.89 -13.38
C ASP A 52 7.33 6.16 -13.82
N GLY A 53 6.51 6.69 -12.91
CA GLY A 53 5.12 7.04 -13.16
C GLY A 53 4.77 8.47 -12.74
N ASN A 54 3.93 9.13 -13.53
CA ASN A 54 3.37 10.44 -13.17
C ASN A 54 2.15 10.29 -12.24
N ASP A 55 1.50 11.42 -11.94
CA ASP A 55 0.36 11.51 -11.01
C ASP A 55 -0.79 10.55 -11.32
N TYR A 56 -1.59 10.29 -10.30
CA TYR A 56 -2.77 9.42 -10.33
C TYR A 56 -2.43 7.97 -10.68
N PHE A 57 -1.20 7.55 -10.41
CA PHE A 57 -0.76 6.17 -10.59
C PHE A 57 -1.73 5.23 -9.85
N CYS A 58 -2.31 4.28 -10.55
CA CYS A 58 -3.32 3.36 -10.01
C CYS A 58 -4.56 4.04 -9.39
N LYS A 59 -4.97 5.22 -9.86
CA LYS A 59 -6.23 5.85 -9.43
C LYS A 59 -7.41 4.88 -9.53
N GLY A 60 -8.19 4.76 -8.46
CA GLY A 60 -9.36 3.88 -8.40
C GLY A 60 -9.03 2.42 -8.66
N LEU A 61 -7.84 1.94 -8.29
CA LEU A 61 -7.44 0.53 -8.46
C LEU A 61 -8.54 -0.41 -7.92
N SER A 62 -8.88 -1.43 -8.69
CA SER A 62 -10.04 -2.30 -8.47
C SER A 62 -9.70 -3.78 -8.69
N GLY A 63 -8.55 -4.21 -8.16
CA GLY A 63 -8.15 -5.62 -8.11
C GLY A 63 -6.90 -5.97 -8.92
N ALA A 64 -6.40 -5.08 -9.78
CA ALA A 64 -5.16 -5.32 -10.50
C ALA A 64 -3.94 -5.32 -9.55
N LYS A 65 -2.87 -6.00 -9.97
CA LYS A 65 -1.56 -6.02 -9.32
C LYS A 65 -0.57 -5.20 -10.13
N VAL A 66 0.10 -4.24 -9.49
CA VAL A 66 1.00 -3.33 -10.17
C VAL A 66 2.32 -3.25 -9.43
N SER A 67 3.44 -3.36 -10.15
CA SER A 67 4.75 -3.03 -9.60
C SER A 67 5.50 -2.03 -10.46
N VAL A 68 6.28 -1.17 -9.82
CA VAL A 68 7.14 -0.20 -10.46
C VAL A 68 8.51 -0.17 -9.79
N ARG A 69 9.55 -0.19 -10.62
CA ARG A 69 10.94 -0.14 -10.18
C ARG A 69 11.77 0.66 -11.19
N PRO A 70 12.90 1.27 -10.76
CA PRO A 70 13.79 1.97 -11.69
C PRO A 70 14.25 1.06 -12.82
N GLN A 71 14.57 1.67 -13.96
CA GLN A 71 15.12 0.94 -15.09
C GLN A 71 16.46 0.29 -14.72
N GLU A 72 16.75 -0.89 -15.29
CA GLU A 72 18.04 -1.55 -15.11
C GLU A 72 19.20 -0.64 -15.54
N GLY A 73 20.29 -0.67 -14.77
CA GLY A 73 21.47 0.17 -15.02
C GLY A 73 21.38 1.60 -14.46
N THR A 74 20.29 1.96 -13.78
CA THR A 74 20.22 3.19 -12.98
C THR A 74 21.23 3.15 -11.82
N THR A 75 21.90 4.27 -11.57
CA THR A 75 22.99 4.38 -10.58
C THR A 75 22.60 5.13 -9.31
N PHE A 76 21.42 5.76 -9.27
CA PHE A 76 20.91 6.44 -8.08
C PHE A 76 20.29 5.45 -7.09
N VAL A 77 20.21 5.85 -5.83
CA VAL A 77 19.59 5.07 -4.75
C VAL A 77 18.06 5.20 -4.89
N ALA A 78 17.37 4.09 -5.12
CA ALA A 78 15.94 4.12 -5.47
C ALA A 78 15.09 4.72 -4.34
N GLU A 79 15.40 4.34 -3.10
CA GLU A 79 14.69 4.76 -1.89
C GLU A 79 14.85 6.25 -1.57
N ASP A 80 15.80 6.95 -2.21
CA ASP A 80 16.01 8.40 -2.07
C ASP A 80 15.35 9.22 -3.19
N ASN A 81 14.67 8.58 -4.15
CA ASN A 81 14.20 9.22 -5.38
C ASN A 81 12.72 8.97 -5.65
N ILE A 82 12.05 9.98 -6.21
CA ILE A 82 10.64 9.88 -6.61
C ILE A 82 10.51 8.90 -7.77
N ILE A 83 9.66 7.89 -7.60
CA ILE A 83 9.33 6.90 -8.63
C ILE A 83 7.90 7.04 -9.15
N ILE A 84 6.97 7.51 -8.32
CA ILE A 84 5.60 7.79 -8.72
C ILE A 84 5.14 9.17 -8.22
N GLY A 85 4.35 9.86 -9.06
CA GLY A 85 3.84 11.19 -8.77
C GLY A 85 2.76 11.24 -7.68
N ASN A 86 2.04 12.36 -7.64
CA ASN A 86 1.06 12.67 -6.61
C ASN A 86 -0.23 11.86 -6.76
N VAL A 87 -0.96 11.73 -5.65
CA VAL A 87 -2.34 11.22 -5.62
C VAL A 87 -2.47 9.80 -6.19
N ALA A 88 -1.44 8.98 -6.02
CA ALA A 88 -1.48 7.58 -6.39
C ALA A 88 -2.48 6.82 -5.50
N LEU A 89 -3.15 5.81 -6.08
CA LEU A 89 -4.22 5.01 -5.44
C LEU A 89 -5.44 5.80 -4.97
N TYR A 90 -5.69 6.98 -5.54
CA TYR A 90 -6.88 7.76 -5.18
C TYR A 90 -8.17 6.94 -5.29
N GLY A 91 -8.85 6.70 -4.16
CA GLY A 91 -10.15 6.03 -4.16
C GLY A 91 -10.07 4.55 -4.55
N ALA A 92 -8.89 3.91 -4.42
CA ALA A 92 -8.73 2.49 -4.71
C ALA A 92 -9.60 1.64 -3.77
N THR A 93 -10.21 0.58 -4.30
CA THR A 93 -11.14 -0.29 -3.55
C THR A 93 -10.59 -1.69 -3.34
N SER A 94 -9.64 -2.12 -4.18
CA SER A 94 -8.94 -3.40 -4.08
C SER A 94 -7.73 -3.43 -5.00
N GLY A 95 -6.90 -4.47 -4.89
CA GLY A 95 -5.70 -4.64 -5.70
C GLY A 95 -4.42 -4.29 -4.95
N GLN A 96 -3.29 -4.34 -5.64
CA GLN A 96 -1.97 -4.26 -5.04
C GLN A 96 -1.05 -3.31 -5.81
N LEU A 97 -0.28 -2.49 -5.10
CA LEU A 97 0.78 -1.64 -5.66
C LEU A 97 2.11 -1.84 -4.91
N TYR A 98 3.19 -2.12 -5.64
CA TYR A 98 4.55 -2.22 -5.09
C TYR A 98 5.46 -1.23 -5.81
N ALA A 99 5.93 -0.18 -5.13
CA ALA A 99 6.69 0.92 -5.74
C ALA A 99 8.08 1.09 -5.10
N ARG A 100 9.13 0.73 -5.83
CA ARG A 100 10.53 0.80 -5.35
C ARG A 100 11.08 2.22 -5.51
N GLY A 101 10.69 3.09 -4.58
CA GLY A 101 11.11 4.48 -4.47
C GLY A 101 10.06 5.31 -3.74
N ILE A 102 10.19 6.63 -3.82
CA ILE A 102 9.32 7.58 -3.14
C ILE A 102 8.07 7.88 -3.99
N ALA A 103 6.90 7.86 -3.36
CA ALA A 103 5.68 8.43 -3.93
C ALA A 103 5.56 9.92 -3.58
N GLY A 104 4.93 10.70 -4.46
CA GLY A 104 4.60 12.09 -4.20
C GLY A 104 3.58 12.30 -3.07
N GLU A 105 2.98 13.48 -3.03
CA GLU A 105 1.98 13.86 -2.04
C GLU A 105 0.68 13.07 -2.19
N ARG A 106 -0.10 12.96 -1.11
CA ARG A 106 -1.42 12.34 -1.07
C ARG A 106 -1.44 10.89 -1.57
N PHE A 107 -0.36 10.15 -1.32
CA PHE A 107 -0.32 8.72 -1.56
C PHE A 107 -1.43 8.02 -0.77
N CYS A 108 -2.18 7.11 -1.41
CA CYS A 108 -3.31 6.40 -0.81
C CYS A 108 -4.43 7.30 -0.28
N VAL A 109 -4.60 8.52 -0.81
CA VAL A 109 -5.73 9.37 -0.46
C VAL A 109 -7.05 8.66 -0.76
N ARG A 110 -7.93 8.57 0.23
CA ARG A 110 -9.21 7.84 0.12
C ARG A 110 -9.07 6.38 -0.31
N ASN A 111 -7.94 5.72 -0.02
CA ASN A 111 -7.85 4.27 -0.21
C ASN A 111 -8.90 3.59 0.67
N SER A 112 -9.66 2.65 0.10
CA SER A 112 -10.76 1.95 0.74
C SER A 112 -10.59 0.43 0.70
N GLY A 113 -9.48 -0.09 0.17
CA GLY A 113 -9.25 -1.54 0.16
C GLY A 113 -8.04 -2.06 -0.61
N ALA A 114 -7.24 -1.20 -1.26
CA ALA A 114 -6.00 -1.65 -1.89
C ALA A 114 -4.88 -1.85 -0.86
N CYS A 115 -3.98 -2.77 -1.18
CA CYS A 115 -2.72 -2.98 -0.47
C CYS A 115 -1.59 -2.28 -1.22
N ALA A 116 -0.71 -1.57 -0.52
CA ALA A 116 0.39 -0.85 -1.14
C ALA A 116 1.67 -0.93 -0.32
N VAL A 117 2.81 -1.05 -1.00
CA VAL A 117 4.15 -0.94 -0.39
C VAL A 117 4.99 0.05 -1.19
N VAL A 118 5.58 1.03 -0.50
CA VAL A 118 6.39 2.11 -1.08
C VAL A 118 7.58 2.42 -0.18
N GLU A 119 8.68 2.97 -0.71
CA GLU A 119 9.90 3.24 0.06
C GLU A 119 9.97 4.65 0.65
N GLY A 120 8.95 5.48 0.40
CA GLY A 120 8.76 6.78 1.03
C GLY A 120 7.53 7.49 0.46
N VAL A 121 7.02 8.48 1.16
CA VAL A 121 5.85 9.27 0.72
C VAL A 121 6.03 10.75 1.02
N GLY A 122 5.44 11.61 0.18
CA GLY A 122 5.31 13.05 0.46
C GLY A 122 4.27 13.37 1.54
N ASP A 123 3.88 14.65 1.61
CA ASP A 123 2.88 15.14 2.57
C ASP A 123 1.50 14.49 2.32
N HIS A 124 0.69 14.39 3.38
CA HIS A 124 -0.69 13.92 3.35
C HIS A 124 -0.87 12.45 2.92
N GLY A 125 0.10 11.59 3.20
CA GLY A 125 -0.04 10.14 3.00
C GLY A 125 -1.24 9.58 3.78
N CYS A 126 -2.00 8.66 3.16
CA CYS A 126 -3.20 8.02 3.71
C CYS A 126 -4.33 8.99 4.14
N GLU A 127 -4.35 10.21 3.62
CA GLU A 127 -5.42 11.19 3.92
C GLU A 127 -6.80 10.60 3.53
N TYR A 128 -7.77 10.65 4.46
CA TYR A 128 -9.12 10.11 4.29
C TYR A 128 -9.19 8.61 3.92
N MET A 129 -8.15 7.82 4.22
CA MET A 129 -8.18 6.37 4.01
C MET A 129 -9.26 5.72 4.89
N THR A 130 -10.04 4.81 4.30
CA THR A 130 -11.18 4.14 4.94
C THR A 130 -11.06 2.61 4.93
N GLY A 131 -9.99 2.07 4.37
CA GLY A 131 -9.75 0.63 4.24
C GLY A 131 -8.47 0.32 3.48
N GLY A 132 -8.06 -0.95 3.48
CA GLY A 132 -6.84 -1.43 2.84
C GLY A 132 -5.63 -1.45 3.77
N ARG A 133 -4.45 -1.65 3.17
CA ARG A 133 -3.14 -1.73 3.84
C ARG A 133 -2.12 -0.87 3.13
N THR A 134 -1.38 -0.05 3.88
CA THR A 134 -0.32 0.80 3.32
C THR A 134 0.97 0.61 4.12
N VAL A 135 2.03 0.15 3.47
CA VAL A 135 3.36 0.00 4.07
C VAL A 135 4.31 1.04 3.47
N VAL A 136 4.95 1.82 4.32
CA VAL A 136 5.99 2.79 3.93
C VAL A 136 7.31 2.35 4.54
N LEU A 137 8.25 1.90 3.70
CA LEU A 137 9.57 1.38 4.07
C LEU A 137 10.63 2.49 4.22
N GLY A 138 10.20 3.71 4.51
CA GLY A 138 11.08 4.86 4.66
C GLY A 138 10.32 6.10 5.13
N GLY A 139 10.88 7.29 4.86
CA GLY A 139 10.36 8.54 5.38
C GLY A 139 8.99 8.94 4.82
N THR A 140 8.21 9.65 5.65
CA THR A 140 6.91 10.23 5.27
C THR A 140 6.97 11.76 5.29
N GLY A 141 6.08 12.43 4.56
CA GLY A 141 5.82 13.85 4.74
C GLY A 141 4.94 14.14 5.96
N ARG A 142 4.51 15.39 6.08
CA ARG A 142 3.67 15.88 7.18
C ARG A 142 2.20 15.48 7.00
N ASN A 143 1.45 15.58 8.10
CA ASN A 143 0.00 15.40 8.13
C ASN A 143 -0.45 14.03 7.58
N PHE A 144 0.37 13.00 7.80
CA PHE A 144 0.05 11.62 7.47
C PHE A 144 -1.19 11.16 8.26
N ALA A 145 -2.05 10.34 7.64
CA ALA A 145 -3.27 9.79 8.21
C ALA A 145 -4.36 10.81 8.62
N ALA A 146 -4.28 12.06 8.16
CA ALA A 146 -5.33 13.05 8.42
C ALA A 146 -6.70 12.56 7.88
N GLY A 147 -7.71 12.54 8.73
CA GLY A 147 -9.05 12.04 8.39
C GLY A 147 -9.14 10.54 8.08
N MET A 148 -8.08 9.77 8.38
CA MET A 148 -8.09 8.31 8.21
C MET A 148 -9.08 7.69 9.20
N SER A 149 -10.09 6.99 8.68
CA SER A 149 -11.20 6.42 9.45
C SER A 149 -11.32 4.90 9.33
N GLY A 150 -10.52 4.27 8.45
CA GLY A 150 -10.40 2.81 8.40
C GLY A 150 -9.15 2.34 7.66
N GLY A 151 -8.87 1.05 7.78
CA GLY A 151 -7.63 0.43 7.26
C GLY A 151 -6.47 0.50 8.26
N ILE A 152 -5.32 -0.03 7.86
CA ILE A 152 -4.09 -0.05 8.68
C ILE A 152 -2.94 0.44 7.80
N ALA A 153 -2.06 1.27 8.38
CA ALA A 153 -0.80 1.62 7.76
C ALA A 153 0.37 1.22 8.66
N TYR A 154 1.50 0.89 8.05
CA TYR A 154 2.75 0.57 8.73
C TYR A 154 3.84 1.49 8.19
N VAL A 155 4.55 2.19 9.06
CA VAL A 155 5.63 3.10 8.69
C VAL A 155 6.91 2.65 9.38
N LEU A 156 7.99 2.51 8.60
CA LEU A 156 9.33 2.31 9.13
C LEU A 156 9.86 3.65 9.65
N ASP A 157 9.80 3.88 10.96
CA ASP A 157 10.24 5.11 11.61
C ASP A 157 11.69 4.98 12.11
N GLU A 158 12.66 5.09 11.20
CA GLU A 158 14.07 4.99 11.56
C GLU A 158 14.58 6.17 12.42
N GLN A 159 13.91 7.32 12.38
CA GLN A 159 14.33 8.53 13.10
C GLN A 159 13.63 8.69 14.45
N GLY A 160 12.54 7.95 14.69
CA GLY A 160 11.72 8.08 15.90
C GLY A 160 10.94 9.39 15.95
N ASP A 161 10.74 10.06 14.81
CA ASP A 161 10.19 11.41 14.71
C ASP A 161 8.77 11.42 14.10
N PHE A 162 8.27 10.26 13.66
CA PHE A 162 7.01 10.14 12.92
C PHE A 162 5.81 10.62 13.75
N ALA A 163 5.70 10.11 14.98
CA ALA A 163 4.60 10.43 15.88
C ALA A 163 4.52 11.92 16.22
N GLN A 164 5.65 12.59 16.35
CA GLN A 164 5.72 13.97 16.84
C GLN A 164 5.52 15.01 15.73
N TYR A 165 6.04 14.75 14.53
CA TYR A 165 6.14 15.79 13.50
C TYR A 165 5.45 15.44 12.18
N ARG A 166 5.11 14.17 11.95
CA ARG A 166 4.64 13.69 10.64
C ARG A 166 3.21 13.18 10.67
N CYS A 167 2.80 12.53 11.76
CA CYS A 167 1.46 11.95 11.88
C CYS A 167 0.43 12.97 12.40
N ASN A 168 -0.76 12.98 11.80
CA ASN A 168 -1.93 13.64 12.35
C ASN A 168 -2.64 12.67 13.30
N MET A 169 -2.66 13.00 14.59
CA MET A 169 -3.19 12.15 15.67
C MET A 169 -4.67 12.40 16.00
N GLU A 170 -5.41 13.16 15.17
CA GLU A 170 -6.80 13.53 15.47
C GLU A 170 -7.76 12.33 15.53
N MET A 171 -7.55 11.33 14.67
CA MET A 171 -8.46 10.17 14.53
C MET A 171 -7.75 8.82 14.63
N VAL A 172 -6.42 8.82 14.78
CA VAL A 172 -5.61 7.60 14.75
C VAL A 172 -4.79 7.42 16.01
N GLU A 173 -4.51 6.16 16.31
CA GLU A 173 -3.58 5.71 17.33
C GLU A 173 -2.36 5.09 16.67
N LEU A 174 -1.23 5.19 17.38
CA LEU A 174 0.02 4.54 17.01
C LEU A 174 0.26 3.37 17.97
N GLU A 175 0.55 2.21 17.40
CA GLU A 175 0.82 0.97 18.14
C GLU A 175 2.17 0.40 17.77
N THR A 176 2.77 -0.31 18.72
CA THR A 176 3.85 -1.26 18.48
C THR A 176 3.30 -2.50 17.77
N LEU A 177 4.16 -3.18 16.99
CA LEU A 177 3.82 -4.44 16.36
C LEU A 177 4.11 -5.61 17.30
N ASP A 178 3.13 -5.93 18.14
CA ASP A 178 3.19 -7.07 19.07
C ASP A 178 2.22 -8.21 18.69
N ASP A 179 1.30 -7.96 17.76
CA ASP A 179 0.31 -8.93 17.30
C ASP A 179 0.87 -9.79 16.15
N ASP A 180 0.77 -11.11 16.29
CA ASP A 180 1.36 -12.08 15.34
C ASP A 180 0.70 -12.00 13.95
N ASP A 181 -0.60 -11.70 13.87
CA ASP A 181 -1.33 -11.59 12.59
C ASP A 181 -0.90 -10.33 11.84
N ASP A 182 -0.77 -9.19 12.54
CA ASP A 182 -0.23 -7.94 11.97
C ASP A 182 1.23 -8.11 11.50
N ILE A 183 2.06 -8.81 12.28
CA ILE A 183 3.46 -9.10 11.93
C ILE A 183 3.54 -9.97 10.68
N ALA A 184 2.72 -11.01 10.60
CA ALA A 184 2.66 -11.90 9.44
C ALA A 184 2.18 -11.15 8.18
N GLU A 185 1.11 -10.34 8.30
CA GLU A 185 0.59 -9.53 7.20
C GLU A 185 1.64 -8.54 6.67
N LEU A 186 2.31 -7.83 7.58
CA LEU A 186 3.37 -6.90 7.20
C LEU A 186 4.52 -7.63 6.49
N LYS A 187 4.94 -8.78 7.02
CA LYS A 187 6.01 -9.58 6.42
C LYS A 187 5.64 -10.02 4.99
N ASP A 188 4.43 -10.52 4.77
CA ASP A 188 3.94 -10.92 3.46
C ASP A 188 3.95 -9.75 2.45
N LEU A 189 3.57 -8.55 2.89
CA LEU A 189 3.61 -7.35 2.04
C LEU A 189 5.05 -6.98 1.68
N VAL A 190 5.99 -7.03 2.63
CA VAL A 190 7.41 -6.75 2.39
C VAL A 190 8.06 -7.81 1.49
N GLU A 191 7.74 -9.09 1.68
CA GLU A 191 8.21 -10.18 0.82
C GLU A 191 7.70 -10.02 -0.61
N ASN A 192 6.42 -9.67 -0.78
CA ASN A 192 5.88 -9.38 -2.10
C ASN A 192 6.54 -8.14 -2.73
N HIS A 193 6.82 -7.11 -1.93
CA HIS A 193 7.55 -5.94 -2.42
C HIS A 193 8.95 -6.31 -2.93
N GLN A 194 9.71 -7.12 -2.17
CA GLN A 194 11.00 -7.66 -2.60
C GLN A 194 10.83 -8.45 -3.89
N ARG A 195 9.86 -9.37 -3.96
CA ARG A 195 9.62 -10.26 -5.10
C ARG A 195 9.31 -9.50 -6.38
N TYR A 196 8.43 -8.50 -6.31
CA TYR A 196 7.92 -7.80 -7.49
C TYR A 196 8.77 -6.60 -7.94
N THR A 197 9.71 -6.14 -7.10
CA THR A 197 10.52 -4.96 -7.40
C THR A 197 12.04 -5.18 -7.31
N GLY A 198 12.49 -6.25 -6.64
CA GLY A 198 13.89 -6.44 -6.28
C GLY A 198 14.41 -5.36 -5.33
N SER A 199 13.55 -4.81 -4.47
CA SER A 199 13.92 -3.77 -3.50
C SER A 199 15.01 -4.27 -2.55
N LEU A 200 16.10 -3.49 -2.46
CA LEU A 200 17.17 -3.73 -1.51
C LEU A 200 16.76 -3.32 -0.09
N VAL A 201 15.85 -2.34 0.06
CA VAL A 201 15.29 -1.98 1.37
C VAL A 201 14.53 -3.16 1.95
N ALA A 202 13.58 -3.72 1.20
CA ALA A 202 12.83 -4.88 1.64
C ALA A 202 13.73 -6.09 1.91
N GLN A 203 14.74 -6.34 1.07
CA GLN A 203 15.72 -7.40 1.32
C GLN A 203 16.43 -7.20 2.68
N ARG A 204 16.97 -6.02 2.95
CA ARG A 204 17.67 -5.72 4.22
C ARG A 204 16.77 -5.90 5.45
N LEU A 205 15.51 -5.51 5.33
CA LEU A 205 14.52 -5.67 6.39
C LEU A 205 14.22 -7.15 6.65
N LEU A 206 14.00 -7.94 5.59
CA LEU A 206 13.72 -9.37 5.70
C LEU A 206 14.91 -10.15 6.25
N ASP A 207 16.14 -9.78 5.86
CA ASP A 207 17.37 -10.40 6.37
C ASP A 207 17.56 -10.18 7.88
N ASN A 208 16.98 -9.12 8.45
CA ASN A 208 17.07 -8.77 9.87
C ASN A 208 15.67 -8.48 10.45
N TRP A 209 14.71 -9.36 10.18
CA TRP A 209 13.30 -9.10 10.43
C TRP A 209 12.99 -8.72 11.88
N ASP A 210 13.43 -9.53 12.84
CA ASP A 210 13.11 -9.33 14.27
C ASP A 210 13.64 -7.99 14.80
N ALA A 211 14.82 -7.57 14.35
CA ALA A 211 15.40 -6.28 14.71
C ALA A 211 14.64 -5.12 14.03
N SER A 212 14.24 -5.32 12.78
CA SER A 212 13.51 -4.33 11.99
C SER A 212 12.11 -4.06 12.52
N LEU A 213 11.43 -5.07 13.08
CA LEU A 213 10.06 -4.95 13.62
C LEU A 213 9.93 -3.84 14.66
N SER A 214 10.93 -3.69 15.54
CA SER A 214 10.93 -2.66 16.59
C SER A 214 10.92 -1.22 16.07
N LYS A 215 11.24 -1.01 14.78
CA LYS A 215 11.25 0.30 14.13
C LYS A 215 9.95 0.61 13.38
N PHE A 216 9.07 -0.38 13.23
CA PHE A 216 7.79 -0.16 12.59
C PHE A 216 6.79 0.41 13.58
N VAL A 217 6.05 1.40 13.11
CA VAL A 217 4.88 1.95 13.80
C VAL A 217 3.65 1.52 13.03
N LYS A 218 2.67 0.95 13.73
CA LYS A 218 1.34 0.66 13.19
C LYS A 218 0.43 1.85 13.43
N ILE A 219 -0.26 2.31 12.39
CA ILE A 219 -1.24 3.39 12.42
C ILE A 219 -2.61 2.77 12.23
N ILE A 220 -3.51 2.99 13.18
CA ILE A 220 -4.88 2.48 13.13
C ILE A 220 -5.88 3.53 13.64
N PRO A 221 -7.02 3.76 12.95
CA PRO A 221 -8.04 4.68 13.44
C PRO A 221 -8.71 4.17 14.71
N SER A 222 -8.90 5.04 15.70
CA SER A 222 -9.44 4.67 17.02
C SER A 222 -10.80 3.98 16.94
N ASP A 223 -11.74 4.55 16.17
CA ASP A 223 -13.08 3.98 16.00
C ASP A 223 -13.05 2.63 15.27
N PHE A 224 -12.14 2.48 14.29
CA PHE A 224 -11.96 1.24 13.54
C PHE A 224 -11.41 0.14 14.46
N LYS A 225 -10.40 0.46 15.27
CA LYS A 225 -9.84 -0.43 16.29
C LYS A 225 -10.92 -0.89 17.28
N ALA A 226 -11.70 0.05 17.82
CA ALA A 226 -12.79 -0.27 18.74
C ALA A 226 -13.89 -1.15 18.10
N ALA A 227 -14.10 -1.04 16.79
CA ALA A 227 -14.98 -1.95 16.05
C ALA A 227 -14.38 -3.35 15.90
N LEU A 228 -13.08 -3.47 15.58
CA LEU A 228 -12.39 -4.76 15.45
C LEU A 228 -12.35 -5.53 16.78
N GLN A 229 -12.09 -4.83 17.90
CA GLN A 229 -12.08 -5.44 19.23
C GLN A 229 -13.45 -6.04 19.57
N ARG A 230 -14.54 -5.27 19.38
CA ARG A 230 -15.91 -5.76 19.59
C ARG A 230 -16.25 -6.98 18.73
N LEU A 231 -15.83 -6.99 17.47
CA LEU A 231 -16.05 -8.14 16.58
C LEU A 231 -15.27 -9.38 17.04
N THR A 232 -14.07 -9.19 17.58
CA THR A 232 -13.22 -10.26 18.10
C THR A 232 -13.82 -10.87 19.37
N GLU A 233 -14.27 -10.02 20.31
CA GLU A 233 -14.98 -10.44 21.52
C GLU A 233 -16.24 -11.25 21.17
N GLN A 234 -17.05 -10.76 20.22
CA GLN A 234 -18.26 -11.46 19.76
C GLN A 234 -17.96 -12.83 19.14
N LYS A 235 -16.85 -12.97 18.40
CA LYS A 235 -16.44 -14.27 17.84
C LYS A 235 -16.04 -15.25 18.94
N ILE A 236 -15.25 -14.80 19.91
CA ILE A 236 -14.82 -15.63 21.06
C ILE A 236 -16.04 -16.09 21.87
N GLU A 237 -17.00 -15.19 22.13
CA GLU A 237 -18.25 -15.53 22.81
C GLU A 237 -19.08 -16.56 22.03
N ALA A 238 -19.21 -16.40 20.70
CA ALA A 238 -19.94 -17.33 19.86
C ALA A 238 -19.29 -18.73 19.81
N GLU A 239 -17.97 -18.81 19.71
CA GLU A 239 -17.23 -20.08 19.73
C GLU A 239 -17.33 -20.79 21.08
N SER A 240 -17.29 -20.02 22.18
CA SER A 240 -17.46 -20.54 23.54
C SER A 240 -18.87 -21.07 23.79
N ALA A 241 -19.90 -20.46 23.19
CA ALA A 241 -21.29 -20.90 23.30
C ALA A 241 -21.61 -22.15 22.47
N VAL A 242 -20.85 -22.42 21.39
CA VAL A 242 -21.01 -23.63 20.55
C VAL A 242 -20.28 -24.85 21.16
N THR A 243 -19.29 -24.61 22.01
CA THR A 243 -18.49 -25.66 22.67
C THR A 243 -19.02 -26.06 24.06
N ALA A 244 -20.05 -25.37 24.57
CA ALA A 244 -20.75 -25.65 25.83
C ALA A 244 -22.04 -26.45 25.61
#